data_AF-A0A7K3H7E5-F1
#
_entry.id   AF-A0A7K3H7E5-F1
#
_cell.length_a   1.000
_cell.length_b   1.000
_cell.length_c   1.000
_cell.angle_alpha   90.00
_cell.angle_beta   90.00
_cell.angle_gamma   90.00
#
_symmetry.space_group_name_H-M   'P 1'
#
loop_
_entity.id
_entity.type
_entity.pdbx_description
1 polymer ?
#
loop_
_entity_poly.entity_id
_entity_poly.type
_entity_poly.pdbx_seq_one_letter_code
_entity_poly.pdbx_strand_id
1 'polypeptide(L)'
;MILPKVRDPRFVTIRRGGTLTDADHRLLALWAASCAEHVLGLFEPARPGDPQPRRAIGHARAWARGEVTMMRARAAGGHAMGAARDLRGAARHAAYAAGQAGAVA
;
A
#
# COMPACT_ATOMS: atom_id res chain seq x y z
N MET A 1 -12.17 -10.60 -13.37
CA MET A 1 -10.83 -10.06 -13.06
C MET A 1 -10.91 -8.55 -13.13
N ILE A 2 -10.55 -7.82 -12.07
CA ILE A 2 -10.71 -6.36 -11.98
C ILE A 2 -9.65 -5.62 -12.83
N LEU A 3 -8.52 -6.27 -13.10
CA LEU A 3 -7.45 -5.71 -13.92
C LEU A 3 -7.55 -6.19 -15.38
N PRO A 4 -7.22 -5.33 -16.36
CA PRO A 4 -7.20 -5.70 -17.77
C PRO A 4 -6.14 -6.77 -18.05
N LYS A 5 -6.38 -7.61 -19.06
CA LYS A 5 -5.39 -8.61 -19.54
C LYS A 5 -4.10 -7.95 -20.01
N VAL A 6 -4.22 -6.81 -20.69
CA VAL A 6 -3.11 -5.97 -21.11
C VAL A 6 -2.83 -4.95 -20.02
N ARG A 7 -1.62 -4.95 -19.48
CA ARG A 7 -1.21 -3.97 -18.46
C ARG A 7 -0.99 -2.62 -19.10
N ASP A 8 -1.41 -1.56 -18.42
CA ASP A 8 -1.10 -0.20 -18.83
C ASP A 8 0.41 0.07 -18.62
N PRO A 9 1.18 0.40 -19.67
CA PRO A 9 2.62 0.66 -19.57
C PRO A 9 2.96 1.78 -18.58
N ARG A 10 2.04 2.71 -18.32
CA ARG A 10 2.20 3.82 -17.36
C ARG A 10 2.34 3.34 -15.91
N PHE A 11 1.92 2.13 -15.59
CA PHE A 11 2.08 1.50 -14.27
C PHE A 11 3.12 0.37 -14.25
N VAL A 12 3.93 0.24 -15.32
CA VAL A 12 5.01 -0.74 -15.41
C VAL A 12 6.33 0.01 -15.45
N THR A 13 7.28 -0.37 -14.59
CA THR A 13 8.58 0.29 -14.52
C THR A 13 9.40 0.11 -15.78
N ILE A 14 10.30 1.05 -16.09
CA ILE A 14 11.21 0.98 -17.24
C ILE A 14 11.98 -0.35 -17.28
N ARG A 15 12.48 -0.81 -16.12
CA ARG A 15 13.16 -2.11 -15.97
C ARG A 15 12.31 -3.34 -16.29
N ARG A 16 10.99 -3.19 -16.47
CA ARG A 16 10.03 -4.22 -16.85
C ARG A 16 9.36 -3.95 -18.21
N GLY A 17 9.91 -3.03 -19.00
CA GLY A 17 9.41 -2.72 -20.35
C GLY A 17 8.22 -1.78 -20.40
N GLY A 18 7.95 -1.01 -19.34
CA GLY A 18 6.95 0.06 -19.33
C GLY A 18 7.56 1.46 -19.37
N THR A 19 6.78 2.46 -18.95
CA THR A 19 7.19 3.88 -18.99
C THR A 19 7.33 4.53 -17.62
N LEU A 20 7.03 3.81 -16.51
CA LEU A 20 7.10 4.37 -15.17
C LEU A 20 8.55 4.52 -14.71
N THR A 21 8.97 5.75 -14.42
CA THR A 21 10.29 6.04 -13.87
C THR A 21 10.36 5.66 -12.39
N ASP A 22 11.57 5.47 -11.85
CA ASP A 22 11.73 5.21 -10.41
C ASP A 22 11.27 6.40 -9.55
N ALA A 23 11.40 7.64 -10.05
CA ALA A 23 10.92 8.83 -9.38
C ALA A 23 9.39 8.84 -9.29
N ASP A 24 8.70 8.58 -10.40
CA ASP A 24 7.24 8.49 -10.43
C ASP A 24 6.71 7.30 -9.63
N HIS A 25 7.44 6.18 -9.64
CA HIS A 25 7.10 5.01 -8.83
C HIS A 25 7.11 5.34 -7.33
N ARG A 26 8.09 6.12 -6.86
CA ARG A 26 8.14 6.63 -5.49
C ARG A 26 7.00 7.62 -5.21
N LEU A 27 6.67 8.52 -6.16
CA LEU A 27 5.54 9.44 -6.01
C LEU A 27 4.20 8.69 -5.90
N LEU A 28 4.00 7.63 -6.68
CA LEU A 28 2.82 6.76 -6.56
C LEU A 28 2.72 6.09 -5.19
N ALA A 29 3.86 5.63 -4.63
CA ALA A 29 3.87 5.05 -3.29
C ALA A 29 3.52 6.08 -2.20
N LEU A 30 4.01 7.31 -2.31
CA LEU A 30 3.67 8.40 -1.40
C LEU A 30 2.20 8.81 -1.51
N TRP A 31 1.67 8.89 -2.73
CA TRP A 31 0.26 9.16 -2.99
C TRP A 31 -0.63 8.07 -2.38
N ALA A 32 -0.33 6.79 -2.65
CA ALA A 32 -1.08 5.67 -2.08
C ALA A 32 -1.03 5.64 -0.54
N ALA A 33 0.12 5.94 0.05
CA ALA A 33 0.27 6.06 1.50
C ALA A 33 -0.59 7.19 2.07
N SER A 34 -0.68 8.33 1.38
CA SER A 34 -1.50 9.48 1.79
C SER A 34 -3.01 9.17 1.69
N CYS A 35 -3.44 8.48 0.63
CA CYS A 35 -4.82 8.00 0.51
C CYS A 35 -5.18 6.99 1.60
N ALA A 36 -4.28 6.06 1.93
CA ALA A 36 -4.49 5.08 2.98
C ALA A 36 -4.53 5.71 4.37
N GLU A 37 -3.69 6.72 4.64
CA GLU A 37 -3.69 7.45 5.91
C GLU A 37 -5.00 8.22 6.13
N HIS A 38 -5.58 8.80 5.07
CA HIS A 38 -6.84 9.54 5.16
C HIS A 38 -7.99 8.69 5.72
N VAL A 39 -8.01 7.39 5.42
CA VAL A 39 -9.05 6.46 5.86
C VAL A 39 -8.65 5.62 7.08
N LEU A 40 -7.42 5.77 7.59
CA LEU A 40 -6.90 4.95 8.69
C LEU A 40 -7.76 5.04 9.96
N GLY A 41 -8.34 6.22 10.23
CA GLY A 41 -9.25 6.44 11.35
C GLY A 41 -10.54 5.61 11.32
N LEU A 42 -10.88 4.97 10.19
CA LEU A 42 -12.00 4.03 10.10
C LEU A 42 -11.64 2.63 10.61
N PHE A 43 -10.35 2.30 10.66
CA PHE A 43 -9.86 1.01 11.17
C PHE A 43 -9.59 1.05 12.68
N GLU A 44 -8.98 2.11 13.16
CA GLU A 44 -8.45 2.19 14.53
C GLU A 44 -9.47 1.96 15.64
N PRO A 45 -10.72 2.48 15.54
CA PRO A 45 -11.75 2.17 16.53
C PRO A 45 -12.20 0.71 16.51
N ALA A 46 -12.12 0.02 15.38
CA ALA A 46 -12.53 -1.37 15.24
C ALA A 46 -11.48 -2.36 15.75
N ARG A 47 -10.19 -1.98 15.74
CA ARG A 47 -9.07 -2.76 16.28
C ARG A 47 -8.12 -1.85 17.07
N PRO A 48 -8.52 -1.37 18.26
CA PRO A 48 -7.64 -0.55 19.09
C PRO A 48 -6.33 -1.30 19.39
N GLY A 49 -5.21 -0.64 19.15
CA GLY A 49 -3.89 -1.19 19.44
C GLY A 49 -3.28 -2.09 18.35
N ASP A 50 -3.99 -2.39 17.25
CA ASP A 50 -3.39 -3.07 16.11
C ASP A 50 -2.59 -2.08 15.24
N PRO A 51 -1.24 -2.17 15.20
CA PRO A 51 -0.42 -1.22 14.48
C PRO A 51 -0.26 -1.57 12.99
N GLN A 52 -0.78 -2.71 12.52
CA GLN A 52 -0.42 -3.26 11.20
C GLN A 52 -0.74 -2.31 10.04
N PRO A 53 -1.94 -1.69 9.93
CA PRO A 53 -2.21 -0.73 8.86
C PRO A 53 -1.32 0.52 8.91
N ARG A 54 -1.13 1.11 10.10
CA ARG A 54 -0.24 2.27 10.28
C ARG A 54 1.21 1.93 9.89
N ARG A 55 1.70 0.75 10.25
CA ARG A 55 3.03 0.26 9.88
C ARG A 55 3.17 0.09 8.35
N ALA A 56 2.15 -0.45 7.68
CA ALA A 56 2.19 -0.60 6.22
C ALA A 56 2.32 0.75 5.51
N ILE A 57 1.56 1.77 5.94
CA ILE A 57 1.67 3.15 5.44
C ILE A 57 3.07 3.71 5.68
N GLY A 58 3.59 3.55 6.90
CA GLY A 58 4.95 3.99 7.26
C GLY A 58 6.03 3.33 6.40
N HIS A 59 5.91 2.03 6.13
CA HIS A 59 6.85 1.31 5.28
C HIS A 59 6.76 1.69 3.81
N ALA A 60 5.58 2.01 3.28
CA ALA A 60 5.44 2.54 1.91
C ALA A 60 6.21 3.88 1.77
N ARG A 61 6.09 4.77 2.77
CA ARG A 61 6.84 6.04 2.82
C ARG A 61 8.34 5.83 2.98
N ALA A 62 8.75 4.90 3.84
CA ALA A 62 10.15 4.57 4.05
C ALA A 62 10.79 3.98 2.79
N TRP A 63 10.05 3.15 2.05
CA TRP A 63 10.52 2.60 0.76
C TRP A 63 10.70 3.72 -0.26
N ALA A 64 9.77 4.67 -0.34
CA ALA A 64 9.88 5.81 -1.24
C ALA A 64 11.13 6.68 -0.95
N ARG A 65 11.57 6.74 0.32
CA ARG A 65 12.82 7.39 0.75
C ARG A 65 14.08 6.51 0.60
N GLY A 66 13.94 5.25 0.21
CA GLY A 66 15.07 4.31 0.09
C GLY A 66 15.54 3.68 1.41
N GLU A 67 14.78 3.83 2.50
CA GLU A 67 15.16 3.38 3.84
C GLU A 67 14.86 1.88 4.09
N VAL A 68 13.90 1.32 3.36
CA VAL A 68 13.55 -0.11 3.44
C VAL A 68 13.48 -0.73 2.06
N THR A 69 13.73 -2.04 1.99
CA THR A 69 13.60 -2.78 0.75
C THR A 69 12.14 -2.94 0.33
N MET A 70 11.92 -3.10 -0.98
CA MET A 70 10.61 -3.39 -1.56
C MET A 70 9.90 -4.56 -0.84
N MET A 71 10.63 -5.63 -0.57
CA MET A 71 10.09 -6.81 0.12
C MET A 71 9.61 -6.51 1.54
N ARG A 72 10.31 -5.65 2.29
CA ARG A 72 9.86 -5.23 3.63
C ARG A 72 8.56 -4.41 3.57
N ALA A 73 8.44 -3.50 2.60
CA ALA A 73 7.21 -2.75 2.41
C ALA A 73 6.02 -3.64 2.02
N ARG A 74 6.23 -4.59 1.10
CA ARG A 74 5.20 -5.55 0.72
C ARG A 74 4.79 -6.49 1.85
N ALA A 75 5.74 -6.94 2.67
CA ALA A 75 5.43 -7.77 3.83
C ALA A 75 4.54 -7.00 4.82
N ALA A 76 4.87 -5.74 5.13
CA ALA A 76 4.03 -4.88 5.97
C ALA A 76 2.62 -4.69 5.36
N GLY A 77 2.53 -4.49 4.04
CA GLY A 77 1.26 -4.46 3.33
C GLY A 77 0.45 -5.75 3.48
N GLY A 78 1.09 -6.92 3.37
CA GLY A 78 0.47 -8.22 3.60
C GLY A 78 -0.06 -8.38 5.03
N HIS A 79 0.66 -7.89 6.03
CA HIS A 79 0.18 -7.87 7.42
C HIS A 79 -1.07 -7.00 7.59
N ALA A 80 -1.10 -5.79 6.99
CA ALA A 80 -2.30 -4.95 7.02
C ALA A 80 -3.51 -5.62 6.33
N MET A 81 -3.29 -6.36 5.22
CA MET A 81 -4.35 -7.17 4.61
C MET A 81 -4.80 -8.34 5.51
N GLY A 82 -3.90 -8.89 6.31
CA GLY A 82 -4.19 -9.87 7.35
C GLY A 82 -5.12 -9.32 8.42
N ALA A 83 -4.82 -8.12 8.95
CA ALA A 83 -5.65 -7.41 9.94
C ALA A 83 -7.11 -7.21 9.47
N ALA A 84 -7.30 -7.09 8.15
CA ALA A 84 -8.60 -6.84 7.54
C ALA A 84 -9.52 -8.09 7.48
N ARG A 85 -8.97 -9.31 7.63
CA ARG A 85 -9.67 -10.56 7.26
C ARG A 85 -11.00 -10.77 7.98
N ASP A 86 -11.03 -10.51 9.29
CA ASP A 86 -12.21 -10.74 10.12
C ASP A 86 -13.12 -9.50 10.22
N LEU A 87 -12.74 -8.39 9.59
CA LEU A 87 -13.49 -7.15 9.61
C LEU A 87 -14.50 -7.10 8.46
N ARG A 88 -15.47 -6.19 8.56
CA ARG A 88 -16.39 -5.84 7.48
C ARG A 88 -16.54 -4.32 7.37
N GLY A 89 -17.09 -3.85 6.26
CA GLY A 89 -17.35 -2.43 6.03
C GLY A 89 -16.09 -1.57 5.99
N ALA A 90 -16.22 -0.32 6.45
CA ALA A 90 -15.20 0.71 6.33
C ALA A 90 -13.83 0.30 6.92
N ALA A 91 -13.82 -0.31 8.10
CA ALA A 91 -12.58 -0.74 8.76
C ALA A 91 -11.78 -1.75 7.92
N ARG A 92 -12.47 -2.72 7.29
CA ARG A 92 -11.84 -3.68 6.38
C ARG A 92 -11.19 -2.98 5.18
N HIS A 93 -11.91 -2.04 4.57
CA HIS A 93 -11.42 -1.34 3.39
C HIS A 93 -10.27 -0.38 3.70
N ALA A 94 -10.27 0.26 4.89
CA ALA A 94 -9.14 1.06 5.36
C ALA A 94 -7.87 0.21 5.55
N ALA A 95 -7.97 -0.97 6.16
CA ALA A 95 -6.84 -1.88 6.28
C ALA A 95 -6.34 -2.40 4.91
N TYR A 96 -7.24 -2.68 3.97
CA TYR A 96 -6.84 -3.01 2.60
C TYR A 96 -6.18 -1.85 1.87
N ALA A 97 -6.63 -0.61 2.06
CA ALA A 97 -5.98 0.57 1.49
C ALA A 97 -4.52 0.68 1.97
N ALA A 98 -4.28 0.49 3.26
CA ALA A 98 -2.92 0.42 3.83
C ALA A 98 -2.11 -0.75 3.24
N GLY A 99 -2.75 -1.91 3.05
CA GLY A 99 -2.14 -3.06 2.38
C GLY A 99 -1.71 -2.76 0.95
N GLN A 100 -2.56 -2.09 0.16
CA GLN A 100 -2.26 -1.70 -1.21
C GLN A 100 -1.14 -0.66 -1.27
N ALA A 101 -1.09 0.29 -0.32
CA ALA A 101 0.02 1.24 -0.23
C ALA A 101 1.39 0.53 -0.09
N GLY A 102 1.46 -0.51 0.75
CA GLY A 102 2.65 -1.35 0.86
C GLY A 102 2.97 -2.17 -0.41
N ALA A 103 1.96 -2.53 -1.20
CA ALA A 103 2.11 -3.26 -2.45
C ALA A 103 2.62 -2.41 -3.62
N VAL A 104 2.47 -1.07 -3.54
CA VAL A 104 3.00 -0.16 -4.57
C VAL A 104 4.52 -0.26 -4.65
N ALA A 105 5.22 -0.41 -3.52
CA ALA A 105 6.68 -0.61 -3.50
C ALA A 105 7.10 -1.74 -4.47
#